data_AF-A0A2M7IDE2-F1
#
_entry.id   AF-A0A2M7IDE2-F1
#
_cell.length_a   1.000
_cell.length_b   1.000
_cell.length_c   1.000
_cell.angle_alpha   90.00
_cell.angle_beta   90.00
_cell.angle_gamma   90.00
#
_symmetry.space_group_name_H-M   'P 1'
#
loop_
_entity.id
_entity.type
_entity.pdbx_description
1 polymer ?
#
loop_
_entity_poly.entity_id
_entity_poly.type
_entity_poly.pdbx_seq_one_letter_code
_entity_poly.pdbx_strand_id
1 'polypeptide(L)'
;MKNKSQIIIYKTEDGHTKIDVRFDGDTVWLNQNEIASLFDKGRSTIAEHISNVFKEKELIEKSVSREFRRTGSDGKNYQVQYYNLDVIISVGYRVKSLRGTQFRIWATTQLREYIIKGFVIDDERLKNPDLPFDYFEELTRRISEIRTSERRFYRKITDIYATSVDYDPKD
;
A
#
# COMPACT_ATOMS: atom_id res chain seq x y z
N MET A 1 3.60 -6.65 23.36
CA MET A 1 4.59 -7.00 22.31
C MET A 1 4.27 -6.16 21.08
N LYS A 2 5.23 -5.45 20.47
CA LYS A 2 4.97 -4.66 19.25
C LYS A 2 4.89 -5.62 18.06
N ASN A 3 3.71 -5.74 17.45
CA ASN A 3 3.47 -6.54 16.25
C ASN A 3 4.34 -6.04 15.09
N LYS A 4 5.52 -6.62 14.91
CA LYS A 4 6.26 -6.52 13.65
C LYS A 4 5.62 -7.49 12.67
N SER A 5 5.14 -6.99 11.55
CA SER A 5 4.57 -7.83 10.48
C SER A 5 5.48 -7.73 9.27
N GLN A 6 5.77 -8.85 8.63
CA GLN A 6 6.54 -8.87 7.40
C GLN A 6 5.62 -8.53 6.24
N ILE A 7 5.79 -7.34 5.66
CA ILE A 7 5.05 -6.95 4.45
C ILE A 7 6.02 -6.73 3.32
N ILE A 8 5.67 -7.33 2.19
CA ILE A 8 6.30 -7.05 0.91
C ILE A 8 5.64 -5.78 0.38
N ILE A 9 6.37 -4.67 0.40
CA ILE A 9 5.88 -3.38 -0.13
C ILE A 9 5.78 -3.45 -1.66
N TYR A 10 6.75 -4.08 -2.31
CA TYR A 10 6.71 -4.41 -3.73
C TYR A 10 7.60 -5.62 -4.02
N LYS A 11 7.16 -6.48 -4.93
CA LYS A 11 7.96 -7.63 -5.38
C LYS A 11 8.97 -7.17 -6.43
N THR A 12 10.19 -7.66 -6.29
CA THR A 12 11.26 -7.50 -7.28
C THR A 12 11.51 -8.85 -7.92
N GLU A 13 12.08 -8.87 -9.13
CA GLU A 13 12.32 -10.12 -9.89
C GLU A 13 13.15 -11.13 -9.08
N ASP A 14 14.07 -10.64 -8.24
CA ASP A 14 14.90 -11.49 -7.37
C ASP A 14 14.18 -11.99 -6.10
N GLY A 15 12.92 -11.59 -5.85
CA GLY A 15 12.13 -12.02 -4.69
C GLY A 15 12.61 -11.50 -3.31
N HIS A 16 13.66 -10.67 -3.26
CA HIS A 16 14.36 -10.30 -2.03
C HIS A 16 13.81 -9.08 -1.27
N THR A 17 12.78 -8.38 -1.76
CA THR A 17 12.21 -7.21 -1.07
C THR A 17 11.19 -7.62 0.01
N LYS A 18 11.67 -8.30 1.06
CA LYS A 18 10.92 -8.49 2.32
C LYS A 18 11.47 -7.52 3.35
N ILE A 19 10.62 -6.65 3.88
CA ILE A 19 10.99 -5.76 4.98
C ILE A 19 10.05 -6.00 6.14
N ASP A 20 10.62 -6.04 7.34
CA ASP A 20 9.84 -5.99 8.57
C ASP A 20 9.24 -4.59 8.69
N VAL A 21 7.94 -4.49 8.51
CA VAL A 21 7.23 -3.23 8.58
C VAL A 21 6.50 -3.12 9.91
N ARG A 22 6.56 -1.95 10.54
CA ARG A 22 5.69 -1.67 11.68
C ARG A 22 4.35 -1.17 11.16
N PHE A 23 3.29 -1.86 11.56
CA PHE A 23 1.92 -1.35 11.48
C PHE A 23 1.55 -0.63 12.77
N ASP A 24 1.03 0.57 12.65
CA ASP A 24 0.41 1.30 13.75
C ASP A 24 -0.72 2.17 13.19
N GLY A 25 -1.97 1.82 13.54
CA GLY A 25 -3.17 2.32 12.88
C GLY A 25 -3.29 1.86 11.43
N ASP A 26 -3.69 2.78 10.55
CA ASP A 26 -3.97 2.51 9.13
C ASP A 26 -2.75 2.72 8.22
N THR A 27 -1.55 2.83 8.78
CA THR A 27 -0.35 3.13 7.99
C THR A 27 0.88 2.32 8.42
N VAL A 28 1.83 2.33 7.49
CA VAL A 28 3.13 1.69 7.57
C VAL A 28 4.14 2.70 8.10
N TRP A 29 4.95 2.28 9.06
CA TRP A 29 6.02 3.08 9.64
C TRP A 29 7.38 2.44 9.45
N LEU A 30 8.31 3.18 8.83
CA LEU A 30 9.71 2.77 8.68
C LEU A 30 10.66 3.84 9.24
N ASN A 31 11.76 3.41 9.85
CA ASN A 31 12.86 4.31 10.20
C ASN A 31 13.81 4.52 9.00
N GLN A 32 14.72 5.49 9.10
CA GLN A 32 15.64 5.83 8.00
C GLN A 32 16.49 4.64 7.52
N ASN A 33 16.88 3.73 8.41
CA ASN A 33 17.68 2.56 8.04
C ASN A 33 16.84 1.55 7.24
N GLU A 34 15.58 1.35 7.62
CA GLU A 34 14.66 0.47 6.89
C GLU A 34 14.34 1.02 5.50
N ILE A 35 14.15 2.34 5.38
CA ILE A 35 13.95 3.01 4.08
C ILE A 35 15.22 2.91 3.23
N ALA A 36 16.40 3.04 3.84
CA ALA A 36 17.69 2.86 3.16
C ALA A 36 17.84 1.45 2.60
N SER A 37 17.47 0.42 3.38
CA SER A 37 17.43 -0.97 2.90
C SER A 37 16.38 -1.19 1.81
N LEU A 38 15.20 -0.58 1.92
CA LEU A 38 14.11 -0.69 0.93
C LEU A 38 14.51 -0.22 -0.46
N PHE A 39 15.27 0.87 -0.52
CA PHE A 39 15.67 1.47 -1.78
C PHE A 39 17.14 1.22 -2.13
N ASP A 40 17.83 0.34 -1.40
CA ASP A 40 19.24 0.02 -1.58
C ASP A 40 20.11 1.29 -1.75
N LYS A 41 20.05 2.13 -0.72
CA LYS A 41 20.78 3.39 -0.65
C LYS A 41 21.40 3.66 0.71
N GLY A 42 22.38 4.55 0.72
CA GLY A 42 22.97 5.04 1.95
C GLY A 42 21.96 5.80 2.81
N ARG A 43 22.04 5.61 4.13
CA ARG A 43 21.21 6.31 5.10
C ARG A 43 21.28 7.83 4.96
N SER A 44 22.46 8.38 4.67
CA SER A 44 22.67 9.82 4.46
C SER A 44 21.86 10.34 3.27
N THR A 45 21.82 9.62 2.16
CA THR A 45 21.01 9.95 0.98
C THR A 45 19.51 9.95 1.30
N ILE A 46 19.04 8.97 2.07
CA ILE A 46 17.64 8.93 2.51
C ILE A 46 17.33 10.13 3.43
N ALA A 47 18.22 10.44 4.36
CA ALA A 47 18.05 11.59 5.25
C ALA A 47 18.00 12.91 4.46
N GLU A 48 18.82 13.06 3.42
CA GLU A 48 18.79 14.20 2.51
C GLU A 48 17.44 14.30 1.79
N HIS A 49 16.95 13.20 1.20
CA HIS A 49 15.66 13.19 0.52
C HIS A 49 14.51 13.55 1.47
N ILE A 50 14.47 12.99 2.69
CA ILE A 50 13.45 13.30 3.70
C ILE A 50 13.52 14.79 4.08
N SER A 51 14.72 15.32 4.32
CA SER A 51 14.90 16.75 4.60
C SER A 51 14.35 17.61 3.46
N ASN A 52 14.62 17.24 2.21
CA ASN A 52 14.16 18.00 1.04
C ASN A 52 12.64 17.95 0.90
N VAL A 53 12.00 16.80 1.17
CA VAL A 53 10.53 16.67 1.20
C VAL A 53 9.88 17.70 2.14
N PHE A 54 10.45 17.90 3.33
CA PHE A 54 9.94 18.89 4.28
C PHE A 54 10.29 20.33 3.90
N LYS A 55 11.50 20.58 3.38
CA LYS A 55 11.92 21.91 2.90
C LYS A 55 11.05 22.40 1.75
N GLU A 56 10.70 21.51 0.83
CA GLU A 56 9.83 21.78 -0.31
C GLU A 56 8.34 21.86 0.09
N LYS A 57 8.01 21.59 1.35
CA LYS A 57 6.65 21.58 1.90
C LYS A 57 5.72 20.60 1.19
N GLU A 58 6.27 19.52 0.61
CA GLU A 58 5.46 18.44 0.05
C GLU A 58 4.67 17.74 1.17
N LEU A 59 5.31 17.53 2.32
CA LEU A 59 4.70 16.94 3.51
C LEU A 59 4.96 17.79 4.76
N ILE A 60 4.06 17.70 5.73
CA ILE A 60 4.18 18.38 7.03
C ILE A 60 4.77 17.38 8.03
N GLU A 61 5.99 17.63 8.50
CA GLU A 61 6.73 16.68 9.36
C GLU A 61 5.94 16.17 10.56
N LYS A 62 5.14 17.02 11.21
CA LYS A 62 4.33 16.65 12.39
C LYS A 62 3.25 15.61 12.10
N SER A 63 2.76 15.49 10.86
CA SER A 63 1.71 14.51 10.51
C SER A 63 2.27 13.19 10.00
N VAL A 64 3.51 13.19 9.49
CA VAL A 64 4.10 12.04 8.80
C VAL A 64 5.30 11.42 9.52
N SER A 65 5.68 11.96 10.68
CA SER A 65 6.81 11.47 11.46
C SER A 65 6.45 11.28 12.93
N ARG A 66 6.99 10.22 13.53
CA ARG A 66 6.71 9.85 14.93
C ARG A 66 7.91 9.17 15.57
N GLU A 67 8.17 9.53 16.83
CA GLU A 67 9.17 8.84 17.63
C GLU A 67 8.58 7.57 18.25
N PHE A 68 9.32 6.48 18.13
CA PHE A 68 8.99 5.25 18.82
C PHE A 68 10.16 4.81 19.70
N ARG A 69 9.83 4.41 20.94
CA ARG A 69 10.80 3.76 21.82
C ARG A 69 11.23 2.40 21.24
N ARG A 70 12.54 2.20 21.18
CA ARG A 70 13.20 0.94 20.83
C ARG A 70 14.20 0.60 21.93
N THR A 71 14.07 -0.58 22.52
CA THR A 71 15.06 -1.10 23.46
C THR A 71 16.24 -1.67 22.68
N GLY A 72 17.44 -1.17 22.95
CA GLY A 72 18.68 -1.69 22.39
C GLY A 72 19.07 -3.02 23.03
N SER A 73 20.07 -3.69 22.45
CA SER A 73 20.72 -4.89 23.03
C SER A 73 21.20 -4.68 24.46
N ASP A 74 21.55 -3.44 24.78
CA ASP A 74 22.15 -3.03 26.04
C ASP A 74 21.08 -2.72 27.11
N GLY A 75 19.81 -3.07 26.86
CA GLY A 75 18.67 -2.79 27.75
C GLY A 75 18.23 -1.32 27.81
N LYS A 76 18.95 -0.40 27.15
CA LYS A 76 18.63 1.03 27.11
C LYS A 76 17.52 1.32 26.09
N ASN A 77 16.65 2.26 26.44
CA ASN A 77 15.59 2.73 25.54
C ASN A 77 16.08 3.93 24.72
N TYR A 78 16.00 3.80 23.40
CA TYR A 78 16.29 4.85 22.44
C TYR A 78 15.00 5.34 21.79
N GLN A 79 14.86 6.65 21.62
CA GLN A 79 13.86 7.22 20.74
C GLN A 79 14.39 7.16 19.31
N VAL A 80 13.65 6.50 18.43
CA VAL A 80 13.98 6.39 17.01
C VAL A 80 12.84 7.03 16.23
N GLN A 81 13.20 7.89 15.28
CA GLN A 81 12.25 8.52 14.37
C GLN A 81 11.81 7.52 13.29
N TYR A 82 10.49 7.45 13.10
CA TYR A 82 9.87 6.70 12.01
C TYR A 82 9.06 7.66 11.14
N TYR A 83 8.90 7.27 9.89
CA TYR A 83 8.18 7.99 8.85
C TYR A 83 7.09 7.09 8.28
N ASN A 84 5.95 7.69 7.97
CA ASN A 84 4.79 6.97 7.47
C ASN A 84 4.93 6.60 5.97
N LEU A 85 3.89 5.99 5.42
CA LEU A 85 3.83 5.59 4.01
C LEU A 85 4.03 6.76 3.03
N ASP A 86 3.53 7.96 3.34
CA ASP A 86 3.62 9.11 2.43
C ASP A 86 5.06 9.54 2.19
N VAL A 87 5.87 9.57 3.26
CA VAL A 87 7.31 9.85 3.16
C VAL A 87 8.02 8.76 2.37
N ILE A 88 7.67 7.49 2.60
CA ILE A 88 8.27 6.35 1.89
C ILE A 88 7.99 6.44 0.39
N ILE A 89 6.75 6.78 0.00
CA ILE A 89 6.36 6.97 -1.40
C ILE A 89 7.15 8.14 -2.01
N SER A 90 7.16 9.30 -1.35
CA SER A 90 7.87 10.48 -1.84
C SER A 90 9.37 10.21 -2.05
N VAL A 91 10.02 9.59 -1.07
CA VAL A 91 11.42 9.18 -1.17
C VAL A 91 11.62 8.18 -2.31
N GLY A 92 10.73 7.19 -2.48
CA GLY A 92 10.82 6.20 -3.57
C GLY A 92 10.81 6.82 -4.97
N TYR A 93 10.09 7.93 -5.16
CA TYR A 93 10.12 8.68 -6.42
C TYR A 93 11.40 9.50 -6.61
N ARG A 94 12.03 9.96 -5.53
CA ARG A 94 13.25 10.79 -5.56
C ARG A 94 14.54 9.97 -5.63
N VAL A 95 14.55 8.73 -5.13
CA VAL A 95 15.74 7.90 -5.05
C VAL A 95 16.17 7.38 -6.43
N LYS A 96 17.45 7.61 -6.75
CA LYS A 96 18.13 7.05 -7.94
C LYS A 96 18.83 5.72 -7.61
N SER A 97 18.08 4.63 -7.58
CA SER A 97 18.59 3.25 -7.44
C SER A 97 17.81 2.28 -8.33
N LEU A 98 18.34 1.06 -8.52
CA LEU A 98 17.62 -0.01 -9.21
C LEU A 98 16.29 -0.31 -8.49
N ARG A 99 16.34 -0.43 -7.15
CA ARG A 99 15.18 -0.63 -6.29
C ARG A 99 14.16 0.51 -6.40
N GLY A 100 14.62 1.76 -6.44
CA GLY A 100 13.76 2.93 -6.69
C GLY A 100 13.11 2.89 -8.07
N THR A 101 13.81 2.44 -9.10
CA THR A 101 13.22 2.24 -10.44
C THR A 101 12.15 1.15 -10.42
N GLN A 102 12.43 0.00 -9.78
CA GLN A 102 11.44 -1.07 -9.63
C GLN A 102 10.20 -0.61 -8.86
N PHE A 103 10.39 0.13 -7.77
CA PHE A 103 9.29 0.74 -7.02
C PHE A 103 8.42 1.64 -7.90
N ARG A 104 9.03 2.52 -8.71
CA ARG A 104 8.28 3.40 -9.63
C ARG A 104 7.54 2.64 -10.72
N ILE A 105 8.14 1.58 -11.29
CA ILE A 105 7.48 0.72 -12.27
C ILE A 105 6.26 0.04 -11.65
N TRP A 106 6.41 -0.52 -10.45
CA TRP A 106 5.33 -1.13 -9.69
C TRP A 106 4.22 -0.12 -9.39
N ALA A 107 4.55 1.03 -8.79
CA ALA A 107 3.59 2.07 -8.42
C ALA A 107 2.83 2.61 -9.64
N THR A 108 3.54 2.82 -10.76
CA THR A 108 2.94 3.26 -12.03
C THR A 108 2.00 2.19 -12.60
N THR A 109 2.32 0.91 -12.43
CA THR A 109 1.45 -0.19 -12.87
C THR A 109 0.15 -0.21 -12.08
N GLN A 110 0.22 -0.07 -10.76
CA GLN A 110 -0.96 0.01 -9.89
C GLN A 110 -1.81 1.24 -10.22
N LEU A 111 -1.18 2.41 -10.38
CA LEU A 111 -1.88 3.64 -10.75
C LEU A 111 -2.56 3.52 -12.12
N ARG A 112 -1.87 2.93 -13.10
CA ARG A 112 -2.44 2.67 -14.44
C ARG A 112 -3.64 1.75 -14.35
N GLU A 113 -3.54 0.68 -13.59
CA GLU A 113 -4.64 -0.26 -13.40
C GLU A 113 -5.86 0.43 -12.78
N TYR A 114 -5.65 1.24 -11.74
CA TYR A 114 -6.71 2.05 -11.16
C TYR A 114 -7.35 3.00 -12.17
N ILE A 115 -6.55 3.71 -12.97
CA ILE A 115 -7.06 4.66 -13.97
C ILE A 115 -7.88 3.95 -15.07
N ILE A 116 -7.46 2.75 -15.50
CA ILE A 116 -8.12 2.01 -16.59
C ILE A 116 -9.35 1.25 -16.08
N LYS A 117 -9.24 0.53 -14.97
CA LYS A 117 -10.28 -0.39 -14.47
C LYS A 117 -11.18 0.24 -13.41
N GLY A 118 -10.71 1.28 -12.72
CA GLY A 118 -11.37 1.90 -11.58
C GLY A 118 -11.09 1.23 -10.23
N PHE A 119 -10.22 0.22 -10.16
CA PHE A 119 -9.85 -0.47 -8.92
C PHE A 119 -8.46 -1.09 -8.99
N VAL A 120 -7.88 -1.39 -7.83
CA VAL A 120 -6.64 -2.16 -7.64
C VAL A 120 -6.90 -3.16 -6.52
N ILE A 121 -6.52 -4.43 -6.72
CA ILE A 121 -6.70 -5.51 -5.74
C ILE A 121 -5.38 -6.28 -5.61
N ASP A 122 -4.97 -6.56 -4.37
CA ASP A 122 -3.87 -7.47 -4.07
C ASP A 122 -4.44 -8.87 -3.76
N ASP A 123 -4.62 -9.67 -4.81
CA ASP A 123 -5.26 -10.99 -4.72
C ASP A 123 -4.50 -11.94 -3.78
N GLU A 124 -3.17 -11.91 -3.83
CA GLU A 124 -2.34 -12.79 -3.01
C GLU A 124 -2.46 -12.47 -1.53
N ARG A 125 -2.54 -11.17 -1.18
CA ARG A 125 -2.79 -10.75 0.21
C ARG A 125 -4.21 -11.09 0.67
N LEU A 126 -5.21 -10.96 -0.18
CA LEU A 126 -6.59 -11.30 0.19
C LEU A 126 -6.83 -12.81 0.30
N LYS A 127 -6.08 -13.63 -0.44
CA LYS A 127 -6.13 -15.10 -0.33
C LYS A 127 -5.41 -15.63 0.90
N ASN A 128 -4.39 -14.91 1.39
CA ASN A 128 -3.55 -15.34 2.51
C ASN A 128 -3.67 -14.33 3.67
N PRO A 129 -4.61 -14.53 4.61
CA PRO A 129 -4.91 -13.58 5.68
C PRO A 129 -3.83 -13.49 6.77
N ASP A 130 -2.58 -13.90 6.50
CA ASP A 130 -1.46 -13.97 7.46
C ASP A 130 -0.89 -12.59 7.86
N LEU A 131 -1.65 -11.51 7.61
CA LEU A 131 -1.30 -10.14 7.93
C LEU A 131 -2.29 -9.59 8.97
N PRO A 132 -1.86 -8.65 9.83
CA PRO A 132 -2.64 -8.23 11.01
C PRO A 132 -4.01 -7.60 10.70
N PHE A 133 -4.32 -7.32 9.43
CA PHE A 133 -5.58 -6.73 9.00
C PHE A 133 -6.11 -7.47 7.77
N ASP A 134 -7.30 -8.03 7.90
CA ASP A 134 -8.10 -8.61 6.82
C ASP A 134 -9.14 -7.58 6.34
N TYR A 135 -8.97 -7.14 5.09
CA TYR A 135 -9.88 -6.18 4.44
C TYR A 135 -10.87 -6.87 3.49
N PHE A 136 -10.92 -8.20 3.47
CA PHE A 136 -11.80 -8.95 2.58
C PHE A 136 -13.27 -8.63 2.84
N GLU A 137 -13.71 -8.61 4.10
CA GLU A 137 -15.08 -8.26 4.48
C GLU A 137 -15.45 -6.79 4.16
N GLU A 138 -14.48 -5.87 4.18
CA GLU A 138 -14.72 -4.51 3.72
C GLU A 138 -14.90 -4.46 2.20
N LEU A 139 -14.07 -5.21 1.46
CA LEU A 139 -14.16 -5.29 0.00
C LEU A 139 -15.50 -5.88 -0.45
N THR A 140 -15.96 -6.97 0.17
CA THR A 140 -17.26 -7.61 -0.16
C THR A 140 -18.43 -6.65 0.08
N ARG A 141 -18.42 -5.92 1.20
CA ARG A 141 -19.41 -4.89 1.52
C ARG A 141 -19.43 -3.76 0.48
N ARG A 142 -18.27 -3.21 0.10
CA ARG A 142 -18.18 -2.19 -0.96
C ARG A 142 -18.71 -2.70 -2.30
N ILE A 143 -18.38 -3.94 -2.68
CA ILE A 143 -18.92 -4.57 -3.90
C ILE A 143 -20.44 -4.70 -3.82
N SER A 144 -20.98 -5.08 -2.66
CA SER A 144 -22.42 -5.16 -2.43
C SER A 144 -23.10 -3.80 -2.59
N GLU A 145 -22.56 -2.74 -1.99
CA GLU A 145 -23.07 -1.37 -2.14
C GLU A 145 -23.05 -0.90 -3.60
N ILE A 146 -21.96 -1.17 -4.34
CA ILE A 146 -21.86 -0.87 -5.77
C ILE A 146 -22.91 -1.62 -6.57
N ARG A 147 -23.20 -2.89 -6.24
CA ARG A 147 -24.24 -3.68 -6.91
C ARG A 147 -25.64 -3.14 -6.66
N THR A 148 -25.91 -2.65 -5.46
CA THR A 148 -27.20 -2.08 -5.06
C THR A 148 -27.43 -0.69 -5.65
N SER A 149 -26.40 -0.05 -6.22
CA SER A 149 -26.57 1.20 -6.96
C SER A 149 -27.56 1.02 -8.12
N GLU A 150 -28.54 1.92 -8.20
CA GLU A 150 -29.68 1.85 -9.13
C GLU A 150 -29.23 1.59 -10.58
N ARG A 151 -28.15 2.24 -11.03
CA ARG A 151 -27.65 2.10 -12.41
C ARG A 151 -27.17 0.68 -12.75
N ARG A 152 -26.57 -0.04 -11.80
CA ARG A 152 -26.13 -1.44 -12.00
C ARG A 152 -27.30 -2.41 -11.83
N PHE A 153 -28.22 -2.10 -10.91
CA PHE A 153 -29.45 -2.86 -10.72
C PHE A 153 -30.34 -2.84 -11.97
N TYR A 154 -30.62 -1.66 -12.52
CA TYR A 154 -31.40 -1.50 -13.75
C TYR A 154 -30.72 -2.14 -14.97
N ARG A 155 -29.38 -2.05 -15.07
CA ARG A 155 -28.65 -2.71 -16.16
C ARG A 155 -28.74 -4.24 -16.09
N LYS A 156 -28.68 -4.83 -14.89
CA LYS A 156 -28.92 -6.27 -14.72
C LYS A 156 -30.34 -6.67 -15.12
N ILE A 157 -31.34 -5.86 -14.77
CA ILE A 157 -32.73 -6.08 -15.16
C ILE A 157 -32.86 -6.05 -16.69
N THR A 158 -32.28 -5.05 -17.36
CA THR A 158 -32.31 -4.98 -18.84
C THR A 158 -31.58 -6.14 -19.51
N ASP A 159 -30.44 -6.57 -18.96
CA ASP A 159 -29.68 -7.71 -19.49
C ASP A 159 -30.48 -9.01 -19.37
N ILE A 160 -31.21 -9.21 -18.25
CA ILE A 160 -32.14 -10.33 -18.04
C ILE A 160 -33.31 -10.25 -19.03
N TYR A 161 -33.93 -9.08 -19.19
CA TYR A 161 -35.04 -8.91 -20.13
C TYR A 161 -34.60 -9.13 -21.59
N ALA A 162 -33.40 -8.70 -21.96
CA ALA A 162 -32.82 -8.94 -23.28
C ALA A 162 -32.55 -10.43 -23.55
N THR A 163 -32.22 -11.21 -22.50
CA THR A 163 -32.09 -12.67 -22.61
C THR A 163 -33.43 -13.40 -22.60
N SER A 164 -34.50 -12.79 -22.09
CA SER A 164 -35.85 -13.37 -22.10
C SER A 164 -36.67 -13.12 -23.38
N VAL A 165 -36.10 -12.47 -24.41
CA VAL A 165 -36.80 -12.23 -25.69
C VAL A 165 -37.02 -13.52 -26.50
N ASP A 166 -36.24 -14.58 -26.24
CA ASP A 166 -36.46 -15.93 -26.80
C ASP A 166 -37.43 -16.78 -25.96
N TYR A 167 -38.37 -16.16 -25.23
CA TYR A 167 -39.40 -16.91 -24.51
C TYR A 167 -40.51 -17.36 -25.47
N ASP A 168 -40.49 -18.62 -25.90
CA ASP A 168 -41.62 -19.27 -26.56
C ASP A 168 -42.60 -19.80 -25.51
N PRO A 169 -43.83 -19.24 -25.40
CA PRO A 169 -44.84 -19.72 -24.45
C PRO A 169 -45.44 -21.10 -24.81
N LYS A 170 -44.95 -21.77 -25.86
CA LYS A 170 -45.46 -23.07 -26.33
C LYS A 170 -44.48 -24.24 -26.21
N ASP A 171 -43.30 -24.06 -25.62
CA ASP A 171 -42.41 -25.15 -25.17
C ASP A 171 -42.64 -25.52 -23.70
#